data_AF-A0A2G9U8Z7-F1
#
_entry.id   AF-A0A2G9U8Z7-F1
#
_cell.length_a   1.000
_cell.length_b   1.000
_cell.length_c   1.000
_cell.angle_alpha   90.00
_cell.angle_beta   90.00
_cell.angle_gamma   90.00
#
_symmetry.space_group_name_H-M   'P 1'
#
loop_
_entity.id
_entity.type
_entity.pdbx_description
1 polymer ?
#
loop_
_entity_poly.entity_id
_entity_poly.type
_entity_poly.pdbx_seq_one_letter_code
_entity_poly.pdbx_strand_id
1 'polypeptide(L)'
;MLGQQEMQFFFRLPAVINEERDWRSALGQIKEAYSDFNFPISEFNKVPAAFLAAMEKHAGGVSAEQKKEWEALFDKAYKDMKTWGWY
;
A
#
# COMPACT_ATOMS: atom_id res chain seq x y z
N MET A 1 18.15 2.12 2.73
CA MET A 1 17.78 2.11 1.29
C MET A 1 16.54 1.26 0.98
N LEU A 2 16.09 0.35 1.85
CA LEU A 2 14.94 -0.55 1.58
C LEU A 2 13.56 0.09 1.84
N GLY A 3 13.37 0.76 2.98
CA GLY A 3 12.11 1.49 3.25
C GLY A 3 11.83 2.64 2.26
N GLN A 4 12.82 3.07 1.48
CA GLN A 4 12.64 4.08 0.43
C GLN A 4 12.06 3.46 -0.86
N GLN A 5 12.35 2.18 -1.14
CA GLN A 5 11.75 1.44 -2.26
C GLN A 5 10.28 1.08 -1.98
N GLU A 6 9.96 0.63 -0.76
CA GLU A 6 8.59 0.31 -0.37
C GLU A 6 7.65 1.53 -0.50
N MET A 7 8.12 2.70 -0.06
CA MET A 7 7.38 3.95 -0.18
C MET A 7 7.07 4.31 -1.63
N GLN A 8 8.01 4.08 -2.56
CA GLN A 8 7.79 4.35 -3.98
C GLN A 8 6.66 3.49 -4.55
N PHE A 9 6.52 2.23 -4.11
CA PHE A 9 5.42 1.38 -4.53
C PHE A 9 4.07 1.91 -4.04
N PHE A 10 3.98 2.37 -2.79
CA PHE A 10 2.76 2.97 -2.24
C PHE A 10 2.34 4.23 -2.99
N PHE A 11 3.29 5.11 -3.35
CA PHE A 11 2.98 6.33 -4.10
C PHE A 11 2.53 6.09 -5.54
N ARG A 12 2.81 4.90 -6.10
CA ARG A 12 2.32 4.52 -7.43
C ARG A 12 0.85 4.10 -7.41
N LEU A 13 0.34 3.59 -6.28
CA LEU A 13 -1.00 3.00 -6.18
C LEU A 13 -2.13 3.95 -6.62
N PRO A 14 -2.17 5.24 -6.21
CA PRO A 14 -3.23 6.14 -6.63
C PRO A 14 -3.27 6.36 -8.15
N ALA A 15 -2.11 6.30 -8.83
CA ALA A 15 -2.01 6.55 -10.26
C ALA A 15 -2.52 5.39 -11.12
N VAL A 16 -2.50 4.16 -10.59
CA VAL A 16 -2.84 2.94 -11.34
C VAL A 16 -4.15 2.28 -10.86
N ILE A 17 -4.84 2.88 -9.88
CA ILE A 17 -6.06 2.31 -9.26
C ILE A 17 -7.20 2.01 -10.25
N ASN A 18 -7.26 2.75 -11.36
CA ASN A 18 -8.29 2.59 -12.39
C ASN A 18 -7.93 1.56 -13.47
N GLU A 19 -6.67 1.15 -13.55
CA GLU A 19 -6.16 0.23 -14.56
C GLU A 19 -5.86 -1.13 -13.93
N GLU A 20 -6.77 -2.10 -14.07
CA GLU A 20 -6.69 -3.39 -13.35
C GLU A 20 -5.33 -4.10 -13.52
N ARG A 21 -4.80 -4.12 -14.75
CA ARG A 21 -3.53 -4.76 -15.05
C ARG A 21 -2.38 -4.10 -14.29
N ASP A 22 -2.34 -2.77 -14.32
CA ASP A 22 -1.26 -1.99 -13.73
C ASP A 22 -1.40 -1.93 -12.20
N TRP A 23 -2.63 -1.93 -11.70
CA TRP A 23 -2.99 -2.10 -10.29
C TRP A 23 -2.47 -3.43 -9.74
N ARG A 24 -2.83 -4.54 -10.40
CA ARG A 24 -2.36 -5.88 -10.00
C ARG A 24 -0.85 -6.00 -10.06
N SER A 25 -0.22 -5.39 -11.07
CA SER A 25 1.24 -5.33 -11.18
C SER A 25 1.87 -4.57 -10.00
N ALA A 26 1.36 -3.38 -9.66
CA ALA A 26 1.87 -2.58 -8.55
C ALA A 26 1.69 -3.29 -7.19
N LEU A 27 0.53 -3.92 -6.95
CA LEU A 27 0.30 -4.73 -5.76
C LEU A 27 1.21 -5.97 -5.73
N GLY A 28 1.52 -6.56 -6.89
CA GLY A 28 2.46 -7.66 -7.02
C GLY A 28 3.86 -7.29 -6.57
N GLN A 29 4.34 -6.10 -6.98
CA GLN A 29 5.63 -5.57 -6.54
C GLN A 29 5.69 -5.38 -5.02
N ILE A 30 4.60 -4.90 -4.42
CA ILE A 30 4.48 -4.78 -2.95
C ILE A 30 4.54 -6.15 -2.31
N LYS A 31 3.80 -7.14 -2.84
CA LYS A 31 3.80 -8.51 -2.33
C LYS A 31 5.21 -9.12 -2.38
N GLU A 32 5.92 -8.97 -3.48
CA GLU A 32 7.28 -9.48 -3.64
C GLU A 32 8.23 -8.83 -2.63
N ALA A 33 8.22 -7.49 -2.55
CA ALA A 33 9.03 -6.76 -1.56
C ALA A 33 8.75 -7.23 -0.13
N TYR A 34 7.48 -7.42 0.23
CA TYR A 34 7.09 -7.90 1.57
C TYR A 34 7.50 -9.35 1.82
N SER A 35 7.48 -10.19 0.77
CA SER A 35 7.95 -11.58 0.85
C SER A 35 9.45 -11.66 1.12
N ASP A 36 10.25 -10.75 0.54
CA ASP A 36 11.69 -10.66 0.83
C ASP A 36 11.99 -10.36 2.31
N PHE A 37 11.05 -9.76 3.03
CA PHE A 37 11.15 -9.47 4.47
C PHE A 37 10.44 -10.51 5.36
N ASN A 38 9.96 -11.62 4.80
CA ASN A 38 9.09 -12.58 5.50
C ASN A 38 7.87 -11.93 6.16
N PHE A 39 7.37 -10.81 5.62
CA PHE A 39 6.16 -10.19 6.13
C PHE A 39 4.93 -10.90 5.55
N PRO A 40 4.01 -11.41 6.39
CA PRO A 40 2.81 -12.07 5.91
C PRO A 40 1.83 -11.07 5.31
N ILE A 41 1.48 -11.25 4.02
CA ILE A 41 0.54 -10.36 3.31
C ILE A 41 -0.85 -10.34 3.96
N SER A 42 -1.23 -11.38 4.71
CA SER A 42 -2.45 -11.38 5.52
C SER A 42 -2.49 -10.25 6.56
N GLU A 43 -1.34 -9.74 6.99
CA GLU A 43 -1.18 -8.61 7.90
C GLU A 43 -1.00 -7.26 7.17
N PHE A 44 -1.15 -7.22 5.85
CA PHE A 44 -1.01 -6.00 5.05
C PHE A 44 -1.98 -4.90 5.49
N ASN A 45 -3.12 -5.25 6.09
CA ASN A 45 -4.06 -4.30 6.71
C ASN A 45 -3.46 -3.47 7.87
N LYS A 46 -2.30 -3.84 8.42
CA LYS A 46 -1.60 -3.08 9.47
C LYS A 46 -0.64 -2.01 8.91
N VAL A 47 -0.19 -2.18 7.68
CA VAL A 47 0.72 -1.26 6.97
C VAL A 47 0.16 0.17 6.83
N PRO A 48 -1.13 0.38 6.52
CA PRO A 48 -1.68 1.73 6.28
C PRO A 48 -1.55 2.63 7.50
N ALA A 49 -1.71 2.10 8.71
CA ALA A 49 -1.56 2.85 9.94
C ALA A 49 -0.13 3.37 10.13
N ALA A 50 0.87 2.53 9.86
CA ALA A 50 2.28 2.92 9.92
C ALA A 50 2.65 3.91 8.81
N PHE A 51 2.13 3.70 7.61
CA PHE A 51 2.31 4.61 6.47
C PHE A 51 1.74 6.00 6.77
N LEU A 52 0.51 6.09 7.28
CA LEU A 52 -0.15 7.34 7.63
C LEU A 52 0.58 8.07 8.77
N ALA A 53 1.04 7.35 9.78
CA ALA A 53 1.86 7.93 10.86
C ALA A 53 3.18 8.50 10.34
N ALA A 54 3.83 7.82 9.38
CA ALA A 54 5.03 8.32 8.73
C ALA A 54 4.75 9.56 7.87
N MET A 55 3.65 9.55 7.10
CA MET A 55 3.22 10.70 6.29
C MET A 55 2.87 11.91 7.16
N GLU A 56 2.17 11.72 8.28
CA GLU A 56 1.83 12.80 9.21
C GLU A 56 3.10 13.45 9.80
N LYS A 57 4.10 12.63 10.13
CA LYS A 57 5.36 13.09 10.72
C LYS A 57 6.33 13.73 9.71
N HIS A 58 6.38 13.24 8.47
CA HIS A 58 7.43 13.59 7.50
C HIS A 58 6.94 14.41 6.30
N ALA A 59 5.66 14.32 5.92
CA ALA A 59 5.11 15.04 4.76
C ALA A 59 4.51 16.42 5.12
N GLY A 60 4.72 16.91 6.34
CA GLY A 60 4.17 18.19 6.80
C GLY A 60 2.70 18.12 7.24
N GLY A 61 2.19 16.90 7.48
CA GLY A 61 0.80 16.63 7.83
C GLY A 61 0.03 15.97 6.68
N VAL A 62 -1.00 15.20 7.03
CA VAL A 62 -1.97 14.61 6.10
C VAL A 62 -3.32 15.20 6.45
N SER A 63 -4.03 15.80 5.50
CA SER A 63 -5.38 16.30 5.78
C SER A 63 -6.32 15.13 6.13
N ALA A 64 -7.40 15.40 6.86
CA ALA A 64 -8.37 14.36 7.19
C ALA A 64 -8.98 13.69 5.93
N GLU A 65 -9.06 14.44 4.84
CA GLU A 65 -9.52 13.95 3.53
C GLU A 65 -8.49 13.01 2.90
N GLN A 66 -7.23 13.43 2.80
CA GLN A 66 -6.14 12.59 2.28
C GLN A 66 -5.99 11.30 3.08
N LYS A 67 -6.14 11.38 4.41
CA LYS A 67 -6.10 10.20 5.28
C LYS A 67 -7.17 9.19 4.89
N LYS A 68 -8.41 9.63 4.70
CA LYS A 68 -9.53 8.77 4.26
C LYS A 68 -9.30 8.18 2.88
N GLU A 69 -8.74 8.95 1.94
CA GLU A 69 -8.43 8.45 0.60
C GLU A 69 -7.37 7.36 0.63
N TRP A 70 -6.31 7.53 1.42
CA TRP A 70 -5.30 6.51 1.62
C TRP A 70 -5.88 5.28 2.33
N GLU A 71 -6.67 5.44 3.39
CA GLU A 71 -7.34 4.33 4.07
C GLU A 71 -8.22 3.52 3.11
N ALA A 72 -9.01 4.20 2.27
CA ALA A 72 -9.85 3.55 1.26
C ALA A 72 -9.03 2.83 0.18
N LEU A 73 -7.93 3.44 -0.26
CA LEU A 73 -7.02 2.83 -1.24
C LEU A 73 -6.39 1.56 -0.70
N PHE A 74 -5.91 1.58 0.54
CA PHE A 74 -5.29 0.42 1.17
C PHE A 74 -6.31 -0.69 1.51
N ASP A 75 -7.54 -0.32 1.90
CA ASP A 75 -8.63 -1.28 2.08
C ASP A 75 -8.99 -1.98 0.76
N LYS A 76 -9.08 -1.22 -0.35
CA LYS A 76 -9.23 -1.79 -1.70
C LYS A 76 -8.08 -2.73 -2.03
N ALA A 77 -6.83 -2.30 -1.82
CA ALA A 77 -5.66 -3.14 -2.06
C ALA A 77 -5.73 -4.46 -1.28
N TYR A 78 -6.05 -4.40 0.01
CA TYR A 78 -6.20 -5.59 0.85
C TYR A 78 -7.28 -6.54 0.29
N LYS A 79 -8.47 -6.02 -0.01
CA LYS A 79 -9.59 -6.81 -0.57
C LYS A 79 -9.28 -7.43 -1.93
N ASP A 80 -8.61 -6.69 -2.81
CA ASP A 80 -8.24 -7.18 -4.14
C ASP A 80 -7.18 -8.29 -4.03
N MET A 81 -6.15 -8.10 -3.20
CA MET A 81 -5.14 -9.14 -2.93
C MET A 81 -5.78 -10.43 -2.37
N LYS A 82 -6.77 -10.30 -1.46
CA LYS A 82 -7.53 -11.44 -0.94
C LYS A 82 -8.35 -12.12 -2.03
N THR A 83 -9.01 -11.35 -2.88
CA THR A 83 -9.84 -11.86 -3.99
C THR A 83 -9.00 -12.65 -5.00
N TRP A 84 -7.73 -12.27 -5.19
CA TRP A 84 -6.78 -12.98 -6.04
C TRP A 84 -6.08 -14.17 -5.36
N GLY A 85 -6.44 -14.49 -4.11
CA GLY A 85 -5.89 -15.62 -3.37
C GLY A 85 -4.41 -15.46 -3.00
N TRP A 86 -3.95 -14.23 -2.78
CA TRP A 86 -2.57 -14.00 -2.36
C TRP A 86 -2.34 -14.29 -0.88
N TYR A 87 -3.42 -14.42 -0.11
CA TYR A 87 -3.50 -14.93 1.25
C TYR A 87 -4.96 -15.29 1.58
#